data_AF-A0A929YQJ0-F1
#
_entry.id   AF-A0A929YQJ0-F1
#
_cell.length_a   1.000
_cell.length_b   1.000
_cell.length_c   1.000
_cell.angle_alpha   90.00
_cell.angle_beta   90.00
_cell.angle_gamma   90.00
#
_symmetry.space_group_name_H-M   'P 1'
#
loop_
_entity.id
_entity.type
_entity.pdbx_description
1 polymer ?
#
loop_
_entity_poly.entity_id
_entity_poly.type
_entity_poly.pdbx_seq_one_letter_code
_entity_poly.pdbx_strand_id
1 'polypeptide(L)'
;MENTNRKSSGIALLPFLVFIVVYLGAGLIFQAQGVELAFYQFPSVSAMFLAVLTAFMLGKEKIDFKFEIFTKGAANIDILTMLMIYLLAGAFASTAAAMGGRDATVNLGLSLVPVKFLAAGIFIISAFMGTATGTSMGTVSAVMPVAVAAAIKGNISLPIVIGACVGGAMFGDNLSMISDTTIAAT
;
A
#
# COMPACT_ATOMS: atom_id res chain seq x y z
N MET A 1 -21.04 -23.80 -32.17
CA MET A 1 -20.82 -24.14 -30.75
C MET A 1 -19.43 -24.74 -30.65
N GLU A 2 -18.46 -23.95 -30.24
CA GLU A 2 -17.08 -24.41 -30.06
C GLU A 2 -16.99 -25.17 -28.73
N ASN A 3 -16.48 -26.41 -28.78
CA ASN A 3 -16.43 -27.33 -27.65
C ASN A 3 -15.57 -26.76 -26.50
N THR A 4 -16.20 -26.28 -25.43
CA THR A 4 -15.56 -25.82 -24.20
C THR A 4 -15.18 -26.99 -23.27
N ASN A 5 -14.47 -28.00 -23.79
CA ASN A 5 -13.84 -29.01 -22.94
C ASN A 5 -12.38 -28.59 -22.64
N ARG A 6 -12.21 -27.43 -22.01
CA ARG A 6 -10.89 -27.01 -21.48
C ARG A 6 -10.70 -27.70 -20.14
N LYS A 7 -9.90 -28.78 -20.12
CA LYS A 7 -9.32 -29.30 -18.87
C LYS A 7 -8.61 -28.14 -18.17
N SER A 8 -9.13 -27.70 -17.02
CA SER A 8 -8.39 -26.77 -16.19
C SER A 8 -7.08 -27.44 -15.80
N SER A 9 -5.98 -26.82 -16.20
CA SER A 9 -4.65 -27.31 -15.87
C SER A 9 -4.08 -26.40 -14.81
N GLY A 10 -3.56 -26.97 -13.72
CA GLY A 10 -2.87 -26.22 -12.66
C GLY A 10 -1.70 -25.38 -13.19
N ILE A 11 -1.23 -25.65 -14.42
CA ILE A 11 -0.23 -24.84 -15.14
C ILE A 11 -0.68 -23.38 -15.33
N ALA A 12 -1.99 -23.09 -15.34
CA ALA A 12 -2.49 -21.72 -15.43
C ALA A 12 -2.14 -20.86 -14.21
N LEU A 13 -1.83 -21.47 -13.06
CA LEU A 13 -1.42 -20.78 -11.83
C LEU A 13 0.09 -20.47 -11.78
N LEU A 14 0.86 -20.94 -12.76
CA LEU A 14 2.31 -20.82 -12.76
C LEU A 14 2.80 -19.35 -12.75
N PRO A 15 2.18 -18.39 -13.47
CA PRO A 15 2.54 -16.98 -13.34
C PRO A 15 2.37 -16.44 -11.92
N PHE A 16 1.30 -16.85 -11.23
CA PHE A 16 1.04 -16.45 -9.85
C PHE A 16 2.06 -17.07 -8.88
N LEU A 17 2.44 -18.34 -9.08
CA LEU A 17 3.51 -18.97 -8.31
C LEU A 17 4.86 -18.28 -8.51
N VAL A 18 5.19 -17.88 -9.74
CA VAL A 18 6.41 -17.13 -10.04
C VAL A 18 6.44 -15.80 -9.30
N PHE A 19 5.32 -15.07 -9.28
CA PHE A 19 5.20 -13.85 -8.47
C PHE A 19 5.51 -14.11 -6.99
N ILE A 20 4.86 -15.11 -6.39
CA ILE A 20 5.04 -15.44 -4.96
C ILE A 20 6.50 -15.81 -4.68
N VAL A 21 7.07 -16.74 -5.44
CA VAL A 21 8.42 -17.25 -5.20
C VAL A 21 9.45 -16.15 -5.36
N VAL A 22 9.32 -15.30 -6.38
CA VAL A 22 10.27 -14.20 -6.60
C VAL A 22 10.14 -13.14 -5.51
N TYR A 23 8.92 -12.66 -5.24
CA TYR A 23 8.71 -11.58 -4.28
C TYR A 23 9.01 -12.01 -2.84
N LEU A 24 8.41 -13.12 -2.39
CA LEU A 24 8.62 -13.66 -1.05
C LEU A 24 10.05 -14.18 -0.88
N GLY A 25 10.59 -14.86 -1.89
CA GLY A 25 11.96 -15.37 -1.86
C GLY A 25 12.99 -14.26 -1.75
N ALA A 26 12.86 -13.18 -2.52
CA ALA A 26 13.73 -12.01 -2.40
C ALA A 26 13.65 -11.39 -1.00
N GLY A 27 12.45 -11.20 -0.47
CA GLY A 27 12.26 -10.66 0.89
C GLY A 27 12.88 -11.55 1.98
N LEU A 28 12.71 -12.87 1.90
CA LEU A 28 13.32 -13.82 2.85
C LEU A 28 14.85 -13.84 2.75
N ILE A 29 15.42 -13.75 1.55
CA ILE A 29 16.87 -13.68 1.35
C ILE A 29 17.43 -12.39 1.96
N PHE A 30 16.82 -11.24 1.69
CA PHE A 30 17.24 -9.97 2.27
C PHE A 30 17.07 -9.94 3.79
N GLN A 31 16.03 -10.59 4.31
CA GLN A 31 15.83 -10.73 5.75
C GLN A 31 16.93 -11.58 6.38
N ALA A 32 17.32 -12.69 5.74
CA ALA A 32 18.42 -13.54 6.19
C ALA A 32 19.78 -12.83 6.15
N GLN A 33 19.95 -11.88 5.24
CA GLN A 33 21.14 -11.02 5.14
C GLN A 33 21.13 -9.86 6.16
N GLY A 34 20.05 -9.69 6.93
CA GLY A 34 19.93 -8.63 7.93
C GLY A 34 19.74 -7.24 7.34
N VAL A 35 19.24 -7.14 6.11
CA VAL A 35 18.98 -5.84 5.46
C VAL A 35 17.76 -5.19 6.10
N GLU A 36 17.87 -3.92 6.49
CA GLU A 36 16.72 -3.15 6.99
C GLU A 36 15.64 -3.05 5.90
N LEU A 37 14.37 -3.19 6.31
CA LEU A 37 13.23 -3.19 5.39
C LEU A 37 13.37 -4.19 4.24
N ALA A 38 13.85 -5.40 4.52
CA ALA A 38 14.15 -6.46 3.55
C ALA A 38 13.08 -6.67 2.45
N PHE A 39 11.79 -6.65 2.82
CA PHE A 39 10.68 -6.81 1.87
C PHE A 39 10.40 -5.59 0.98
N TYR A 40 10.91 -4.42 1.34
CA TYR A 40 10.80 -3.19 0.54
C TYR A 40 11.95 -3.02 -0.44
N GLN A 41 13.04 -3.78 -0.29
CA GLN A 41 14.21 -3.66 -1.17
C GLN A 41 13.98 -4.25 -2.55
N PHE A 42 13.09 -5.23 -2.68
CA PHE A 42 12.67 -5.74 -3.98
C PHE A 42 11.30 -5.18 -4.35
N PRO A 43 11.20 -4.34 -5.40
CA PRO A 43 9.92 -3.79 -5.83
C PRO A 43 8.96 -4.91 -6.26
N SER A 44 7.75 -4.92 -5.69
CA SER A 44 6.68 -5.87 -6.06
C SER A 44 6.33 -5.79 -7.55
N VAL A 45 6.41 -4.59 -8.15
CA VAL A 45 6.18 -4.35 -9.58
C VAL A 45 7.16 -5.16 -10.45
N SER A 46 8.41 -5.29 -10.03
CA SER A 46 9.41 -6.11 -10.73
C SER A 46 9.07 -7.60 -10.69
N ALA A 47 8.59 -8.11 -9.55
CA ALA A 47 8.08 -9.49 -9.46
C ALA A 47 6.86 -9.70 -10.37
N MET A 48 5.94 -8.73 -10.38
CA MET A 48 4.73 -8.79 -11.19
C MET A 48 5.05 -8.81 -12.68
N PHE A 49 6.04 -8.03 -13.12
CA PHE A 49 6.51 -8.03 -14.50
C PHE A 49 7.02 -9.42 -14.93
N LEU A 50 7.82 -10.08 -14.09
CA LEU A 50 8.29 -11.45 -14.36
C LEU A 50 7.13 -12.44 -14.45
N ALA A 51 6.14 -12.32 -13.57
CA ALA A 51 4.93 -13.14 -13.65
C ALA A 51 4.16 -12.93 -14.97
N VAL A 52 3.98 -11.67 -15.41
CA VAL A 52 3.35 -11.38 -16.71
C VAL A 52 4.16 -11.99 -17.86
N LEU A 53 5.50 -11.89 -17.85
CA LEU A 53 6.34 -12.53 -18.86
C LEU A 53 6.12 -14.05 -18.91
N THR A 54 6.05 -14.71 -17.75
CA THR A 54 5.78 -16.15 -17.71
C THR A 54 4.38 -16.49 -18.24
N ALA A 55 3.36 -15.65 -18.00
CA ALA A 55 2.04 -15.81 -18.60
C ALA A 55 2.09 -15.72 -20.12
N PHE A 56 2.87 -14.77 -20.67
CA PHE A 56 3.07 -14.62 -22.10
C PHE A 56 3.83 -15.81 -22.71
N MET A 57 4.77 -16.43 -21.99
CA MET A 57 5.50 -17.62 -22.45
C MET A 57 4.64 -18.89 -22.45
N LEU A 58 3.70 -19.03 -21.50
CA LEU A 58 2.81 -20.20 -21.40
C LEU A 58 1.73 -20.24 -22.48
N GLY A 59 1.23 -19.08 -22.92
CA GLY A 59 0.27 -19.03 -24.00
C GLY A 59 0.90 -19.50 -25.31
N LYS A 60 0.21 -20.37 -26.06
CA LYS A 60 0.69 -20.83 -27.38
C LYS A 60 0.27 -19.90 -28.53
N GLU A 61 -0.59 -18.93 -28.23
CA GLU A 61 -1.13 -17.98 -29.19
C GLU A 61 -0.09 -16.95 -29.64
N LYS A 62 -0.44 -16.19 -30.69
CA LYS A 62 0.36 -15.05 -31.16
C LYS A 62 0.48 -13.97 -30.07
N ILE A 63 1.58 -13.22 -30.09
CA ILE A 63 1.84 -12.14 -29.13
C ILE A 63 0.72 -11.10 -29.15
N ASP A 64 0.24 -10.71 -30.34
CA ASP A 64 -0.83 -9.73 -30.49
C ASP A 64 -2.10 -10.13 -29.75
N PHE A 65 -2.48 -11.41 -29.84
CA PHE A 65 -3.65 -11.95 -29.15
C PHE A 65 -3.47 -11.98 -27.63
N LYS A 66 -2.28 -12.33 -27.15
CA LYS A 66 -1.95 -12.28 -25.71
C LYS A 66 -1.99 -10.85 -25.19
N PHE A 67 -1.46 -9.90 -25.97
CA PHE A 67 -1.44 -8.50 -25.63
C PHE A 67 -2.85 -7.89 -25.64
N GLU A 68 -3.71 -8.32 -26.55
CA GLU A 68 -5.14 -7.95 -26.56
C GLU A 68 -5.85 -8.43 -25.29
N ILE A 69 -5.63 -9.68 -24.87
CA ILE A 69 -6.21 -10.20 -23.61
C ILE A 69 -5.68 -9.42 -22.41
N PHE A 70 -4.37 -9.18 -22.36
CA PHE A 70 -3.74 -8.44 -21.27
C PHE A 70 -4.28 -7.00 -21.17
N THR A 71 -4.34 -6.29 -22.29
CA THR A 71 -4.83 -4.91 -22.33
C THR A 71 -6.32 -4.81 -22.04
N LYS A 72 -7.15 -5.76 -22.50
CA LYS A 72 -8.57 -5.84 -22.12
C LYS A 72 -8.76 -6.05 -20.61
N GLY A 73 -7.92 -6.88 -19.99
CA GLY A 73 -7.92 -7.07 -18.54
C GLY A 73 -7.50 -5.81 -17.79
N ALA A 74 -6.44 -5.14 -18.27
CA ALA A 74 -5.93 -3.89 -17.68
C ALA A 74 -6.89 -2.70 -17.87
N ALA A 75 -7.67 -2.70 -18.96
CA ALA A 75 -8.62 -1.64 -19.31
C ALA A 75 -10.02 -1.84 -18.70
N ASN A 76 -10.14 -2.65 -17.65
CA ASN A 76 -11.38 -2.74 -16.88
C ASN A 76 -11.72 -1.34 -16.30
N ILE A 77 -12.98 -0.91 -16.46
CA ILE A 77 -13.42 0.44 -16.11
C ILE A 77 -13.30 0.73 -14.60
N ASP A 78 -13.53 -0.28 -13.76
CA ASP A 78 -13.44 -0.17 -12.30
C ASP A 78 -11.97 0.01 -11.91
N ILE A 79 -11.06 -0.77 -12.52
CA ILE A 79 -9.60 -0.64 -12.31
C ILE A 79 -9.10 0.74 -12.78
N LEU A 80 -9.50 1.18 -13.97
CA LEU A 80 -9.14 2.50 -14.50
C LEU A 80 -9.65 3.63 -13.61
N THR A 81 -10.89 3.53 -13.14
CA THR A 81 -11.48 4.54 -12.24
C THR A 81 -10.72 4.59 -10.92
N MET A 82 -10.41 3.43 -10.34
CA MET A 82 -9.58 3.31 -9.14
C MET A 82 -8.20 3.95 -9.33
N LEU A 83 -7.52 3.64 -10.44
CA LEU A 83 -6.21 4.22 -10.76
C LEU A 83 -6.27 5.74 -10.90
N MET A 84 -7.32 6.28 -11.53
CA MET A 84 -7.48 7.73 -11.69
C MET A 84 -7.73 8.42 -10.34
N ILE A 85 -8.59 7.86 -9.48
CA ILE A 85 -8.82 8.38 -8.12
C ILE A 85 -7.52 8.33 -7.32
N TYR A 86 -6.81 7.20 -7.33
CA TYR A 86 -5.53 7.02 -6.62
C TYR A 86 -4.47 8.02 -7.09
N LEU A 87 -4.29 8.20 -8.40
CA LEU A 87 -3.32 9.14 -8.96
C LEU A 87 -3.62 10.59 -8.55
N LEU A 88 -4.89 11.00 -8.62
CA LEU A 88 -5.30 12.36 -8.24
C LEU A 88 -5.20 12.58 -6.73
N ALA A 89 -5.63 11.61 -5.92
CA ALA A 89 -5.51 11.64 -4.45
C ALA A 89 -4.04 11.69 -4.02
N GLY A 90 -3.17 10.86 -4.62
CA GLY A 90 -1.74 10.86 -4.36
C GLY A 90 -1.07 12.16 -4.77
N ALA A 91 -1.44 12.75 -5.92
CA ALA A 91 -0.96 14.06 -6.34
C ALA A 91 -1.37 15.16 -5.36
N PHE A 92 -2.62 15.14 -4.88
CA PHE A 92 -3.08 16.08 -3.85
C PHE A 92 -2.32 15.89 -2.53
N ALA A 93 -2.20 14.65 -2.03
CA ALA A 93 -1.53 14.33 -0.78
C ALA A 93 -0.04 14.73 -0.80
N SER A 94 0.66 14.46 -1.91
CA SER A 94 2.07 14.87 -2.09
C SER A 94 2.22 16.38 -2.15
N THR A 95 1.33 17.08 -2.86
CA THR A 95 1.33 18.55 -2.92
C THR A 95 1.03 19.15 -1.55
N ALA A 96 0.04 18.62 -0.81
CA ALA A 96 -0.32 19.02 0.55
C ALA A 96 0.83 18.82 1.56
N ALA A 97 1.62 17.75 1.38
CA ALA A 97 2.84 17.54 2.14
C ALA A 97 3.93 18.56 1.78
N ALA A 98 4.15 18.84 0.50
CA ALA A 98 5.16 19.79 0.04
C ALA A 98 4.90 21.23 0.52
N MET A 99 3.64 21.63 0.67
CA MET A 99 3.26 22.93 1.25
C MET A 99 3.32 22.98 2.79
N GLY A 100 3.70 21.89 3.45
CA GLY A 100 3.82 21.81 4.92
C GLY A 100 2.49 21.62 5.66
N GLY A 101 1.37 21.44 4.95
CA GLY A 101 0.05 21.26 5.56
C GLY A 101 -0.03 19.99 6.42
N ARG A 102 0.73 18.96 6.01
CA ARG A 102 0.87 17.70 6.74
C ARG A 102 1.49 17.89 8.12
N ASP A 103 2.65 18.53 8.17
CA ASP A 103 3.38 18.77 9.42
C ASP A 103 2.64 19.75 10.32
N ALA A 104 1.98 20.77 9.75
CA ALA A 104 1.15 21.71 10.49
C ALA A 104 -0.02 21.01 11.19
N THR A 105 -0.70 20.08 10.50
CA THR A 105 -1.83 19.32 11.05
C THR A 105 -1.38 18.41 12.20
N VAL A 106 -0.24 17.71 12.05
CA VAL A 106 0.32 16.85 13.10
C VAL A 106 0.70 17.68 14.33
N ASN A 107 1.40 18.81 14.13
CA ASN A 107 1.84 19.66 15.22
C ASN A 107 0.66 20.33 15.95
N LEU A 108 -0.38 20.73 15.22
CA LEU A 108 -1.62 21.25 15.81
C LEU A 108 -2.35 20.17 16.61
N GLY A 109 -2.42 18.94 16.11
CA GLY A 109 -2.99 17.82 16.86
C GLY A 109 -2.26 17.59 18.18
N LEU A 110 -0.92 17.61 18.16
CA LEU A 110 -0.12 17.41 19.37
C LEU A 110 -0.16 18.57 20.35
N SER A 111 -0.37 19.81 19.89
CA SER A 111 -0.48 20.96 20.80
C SER A 111 -1.79 20.94 21.60
N LEU A 112 -2.83 20.29 21.08
CA LEU A 112 -4.14 20.15 21.73
C LEU A 112 -4.22 18.93 22.67
N VAL A 113 -3.34 17.94 22.51
CA VAL A 113 -3.40 16.68 23.26
C VAL A 113 -2.61 16.78 24.57
N PRO A 114 -3.25 16.59 25.74
CA PRO A 114 -2.52 16.49 27.00
C PRO A 114 -1.59 15.28 27.01
N VAL A 115 -0.40 15.42 27.60
CA VAL A 115 0.65 14.36 27.63
C VAL A 115 0.12 13.03 28.19
N LYS A 116 -0.83 13.06 29.13
CA LYS A 116 -1.48 11.85 29.70
C LYS A 116 -2.26 11.02 28.66
N PHE A 117 -2.68 11.63 27.56
CA PHE A 117 -3.46 10.99 26.49
C PHE A 117 -2.69 10.94 25.16
N LEU A 118 -1.37 11.12 25.18
CA LEU A 118 -0.56 11.24 23.96
C LEU A 118 -0.77 10.07 22.99
N ALA A 119 -0.77 8.82 23.50
CA ALA A 119 -0.97 7.64 22.66
C ALA A 119 -2.37 7.64 21.99
N ALA A 120 -3.43 7.94 22.74
CA ALA A 120 -4.78 8.04 22.20
C ALA A 120 -4.91 9.20 21.21
N GLY A 121 -4.29 10.36 21.50
CA GLY A 121 -4.26 11.50 20.59
C GLY A 121 -3.53 11.19 19.29
N ILE A 122 -2.38 10.52 19.35
CA ILE A 122 -1.62 10.08 18.17
C ILE A 122 -2.44 9.09 17.34
N PHE A 123 -3.19 8.19 17.97
CA PHE A 123 -4.12 7.31 17.25
C PHE A 123 -5.17 8.12 16.49
N ILE A 124 -5.84 9.08 17.13
CA ILE A 124 -6.89 9.90 16.50
C ILE A 124 -6.32 10.79 15.39
N ILE A 125 -5.16 11.41 15.60
CA ILE A 125 -4.48 12.22 14.58
C ILE A 125 -4.11 11.34 13.38
N SER A 126 -3.54 10.16 13.63
CA SER A 126 -3.19 9.22 12.57
C SER A 126 -4.43 8.68 11.85
N ALA A 127 -5.53 8.43 12.55
CA ALA A 127 -6.79 8.01 11.96
C ALA A 127 -7.38 9.11 11.07
N PHE A 128 -7.44 10.34 11.57
CA PHE A 128 -7.92 11.47 10.79
C PHE A 128 -7.08 11.71 9.53
N MET A 129 -5.75 11.66 9.66
CA MET A 129 -4.85 11.81 8.52
C MET A 129 -4.94 10.64 7.55
N GLY A 130 -5.07 9.41 8.05
CA GLY A 130 -5.30 8.21 7.23
C GLY A 130 -6.58 8.34 6.42
N THR A 131 -7.67 8.79 7.04
CA THR A 131 -8.94 9.02 6.36
C THR A 131 -8.85 10.15 5.34
N ALA A 132 -8.19 11.26 5.68
CA ALA A 132 -8.07 12.42 4.80
C ALA A 132 -7.13 12.17 3.60
N THR A 133 -6.04 11.42 3.81
CA THR A 133 -5.06 11.15 2.75
C THR A 133 -5.35 9.88 1.97
N GLY A 134 -6.13 8.94 2.52
CA GLY A 134 -6.42 7.64 1.92
C GLY A 134 -5.21 6.72 1.80
N THR A 135 -4.20 6.92 2.66
CA THR A 135 -2.99 6.08 2.65
C THR A 135 -2.50 5.77 4.07
N SER A 136 -2.28 4.50 4.38
CA SER A 136 -1.72 4.05 5.65
C SER A 136 -0.23 4.36 5.76
N MET A 137 0.59 3.82 4.84
CA MET A 137 2.05 4.02 4.86
C MET A 137 2.45 5.48 4.65
N GLY A 138 1.68 6.18 3.79
CA GLY A 138 1.79 7.62 3.66
C GLY A 138 1.57 8.24 5.02
N THR A 139 0.44 8.06 5.69
CA THR A 139 0.17 8.61 7.04
C THR A 139 1.22 8.25 8.10
N VAL A 140 1.66 7.00 8.18
CA VAL A 140 2.73 6.57 9.10
C VAL A 140 3.99 7.40 8.88
N SER A 141 4.41 7.63 7.63
CA SER A 141 5.69 8.30 7.34
C SER A 141 5.85 9.73 7.88
N ALA A 142 4.78 10.51 8.12
CA ALA A 142 4.91 11.83 8.78
C ALA A 142 4.36 11.89 10.18
N VAL A 143 3.41 11.05 10.57
CA VAL A 143 3.00 11.06 11.98
C VAL A 143 4.09 10.40 12.84
N MET A 144 4.74 9.34 12.35
CA MET A 144 5.70 8.55 13.11
C MET A 144 6.91 9.35 13.63
N PRO A 145 7.63 10.17 12.82
CA PRO A 145 8.79 10.92 13.32
C PRO A 145 8.41 11.87 14.46
N VAL A 146 7.26 12.55 14.33
CA VAL A 146 6.77 13.50 15.34
C VAL A 146 6.24 12.77 16.58
N ALA A 147 5.52 11.66 16.39
CA ALA A 147 5.02 10.80 17.46
C ALA A 147 6.16 10.22 18.31
N VAL A 148 7.23 9.72 17.67
CA VAL A 148 8.43 9.20 18.33
C VAL A 148 9.13 10.32 19.12
N ALA A 149 9.31 11.50 18.52
CA ALA A 149 9.92 12.65 19.21
C ALA A 149 9.09 13.10 20.44
N ALA A 150 7.76 13.08 20.33
CA ALA A 150 6.86 13.38 21.44
C ALA A 150 6.87 12.31 22.53
N ALA A 151 6.97 11.02 22.17
CA ALA A 151 7.05 9.91 23.11
C ALA A 151 8.31 9.99 24.00
N ILE A 152 9.46 10.30 23.39
CA ILE A 152 10.74 10.45 24.10
C ILE A 152 10.65 11.61 25.09
N LYS A 153 10.12 12.77 24.66
CA LYS A 153 9.95 13.94 25.55
C LYS A 153 8.93 13.72 26.66
N GLY A 154 7.86 12.99 26.36
CA GLY A 154 6.80 12.66 27.32
C GLY A 154 7.13 11.50 28.27
N ASN A 155 8.28 10.85 28.09
CA ASN A 155 8.69 9.63 28.80
C ASN A 155 7.62 8.52 28.74
N ILE A 156 7.04 8.33 27.55
CA ILE A 156 5.99 7.34 27.26
C ILE A 156 6.60 6.16 26.51
N SER A 157 6.07 4.95 26.77
CA SER A 157 6.48 3.71 26.09
C SER A 157 6.42 3.86 24.57
N LEU A 158 7.57 3.75 23.92
CA LEU A 158 7.72 3.88 22.47
C LEU A 158 6.89 2.85 21.69
N PRO A 159 6.85 1.55 22.08
CA PRO A 159 5.97 0.57 21.44
C PRO A 159 4.49 0.96 21.44
N ILE A 160 4.00 1.58 22.51
CA ILE A 160 2.59 2.02 22.60
C ILE A 160 2.32 3.15 21.61
N VAL A 161 3.24 4.10 21.50
CA VAL A 161 3.09 5.23 20.57
C VAL A 161 3.21 4.80 19.12
N ILE A 162 4.16 3.91 18.80
CA ILE A 162 4.28 3.31 17.47
C ILE A 162 3.02 2.53 17.13
N GLY A 163 2.52 1.70 18.05
CA GLY A 163 1.29 0.93 17.87
C GLY A 163 0.08 1.83 17.65
N ALA A 164 -0.05 2.92 18.40
CA ALA A 164 -1.11 3.91 18.22
C ALA A 164 -1.01 4.61 16.85
N CYS A 165 0.19 4.99 16.42
CA CYS A 165 0.40 5.63 15.12
C CYS A 165 0.07 4.70 13.95
N VAL A 166 0.62 3.47 13.95
CA VAL A 166 0.37 2.49 12.88
C VAL A 166 -1.10 2.06 12.90
N GLY A 167 -1.65 1.74 14.07
CA GLY A 167 -3.04 1.34 14.21
C GLY A 167 -4.01 2.43 13.79
N GLY A 168 -3.75 3.70 14.17
CA GLY A 168 -4.56 4.83 13.75
C GLY A 168 -4.47 5.05 12.25
N ALA A 169 -3.27 5.04 11.67
CA ALA A 169 -3.07 5.21 10.23
C ALA A 169 -3.80 4.13 9.42
N MET A 170 -3.69 2.86 9.82
CA MET A 170 -4.40 1.76 9.14
C MET A 170 -5.91 1.83 9.34
N PHE A 171 -6.38 2.18 10.53
CA PHE A 171 -7.81 2.39 10.78
C PHE A 171 -8.37 3.50 9.89
N GLY A 172 -7.67 4.65 9.82
CA GLY A 172 -8.08 5.80 9.03
C GLY A 172 -8.13 5.50 7.53
N ASP A 173 -7.09 4.84 7.03
CA ASP A 173 -6.97 4.40 5.62
C ASP A 173 -8.16 3.52 5.21
N ASN A 174 -8.51 2.52 6.03
CA ASN A 174 -9.66 1.63 5.78
C ASN A 174 -11.03 2.34 5.82
N LEU A 175 -11.13 3.53 6.42
CA LEU A 175 -12.36 4.34 6.40
C LEU A 175 -12.38 5.36 5.26
N SER A 176 -11.26 5.55 4.55
CA SER A 176 -11.16 6.58 3.54
C SER A 176 -11.91 6.18 2.28
N MET A 177 -12.77 7.07 1.78
CA MET A 177 -13.48 6.88 0.50
C MET A 177 -12.56 6.93 -0.72
N ILE A 178 -11.33 7.42 -0.55
CA ILE A 178 -10.33 7.55 -1.61
C ILE A 178 -9.19 6.53 -1.46
N SER A 179 -9.28 5.59 -0.52
CA SER A 179 -8.27 4.54 -0.32
C SER A 179 -8.44 3.39 -1.31
N ASP A 180 -7.32 2.81 -1.72
CA ASP A 180 -7.27 1.68 -2.65
C ASP A 180 -8.15 0.51 -2.19
N THR A 181 -8.15 0.21 -0.89
CA THR A 181 -8.95 -0.88 -0.32
C THR A 181 -10.45 -0.62 -0.37
N THR A 182 -10.86 0.64 -0.19
CA THR A 182 -12.28 1.04 -0.20
C THR A 182 -12.80 1.11 -1.63
N ILE A 183 -11.97 1.63 -2.55
CA ILE A 183 -12.32 1.73 -3.96
C ILE A 183 -12.42 0.33 -4.59
N ALA A 184 -11.49 -0.58 -4.27
CA ALA A 184 -11.54 -1.95 -4.78
C ALA A 184 -12.70 -2.80 -4.23
N ALA A 185 -13.32 -2.37 -3.13
CA ALA A 185 -14.44 -3.07 -2.51
C ALA A 185 -15.83 -2.62 -3.03
N THR A 186 -15.90 -1.57 -3.84
CA THR A 186 -17.14 -1.00 -4.40
C THR A 186 -17.34 -1.43 -5.84
#